data_AF-A0A1C4WA74-F1
#
_entry.id   AF-A0A1C4WA74-F1
#
_cell.length_a   1.000
_cell.length_b   1.000
_cell.length_c   1.000
_cell.angle_alpha   90.00
_cell.angle_beta   90.00
_cell.angle_gamma   90.00
#
_symmetry.space_group_name_H-M   'P 1'
#
loop_
_entity.id
_entity.type
_entity.pdbx_description
1 polymer ?
#
loop_
_entity_poly.entity_id
_entity_poly.type
_entity_poly.pdbx_seq_one_letter_code
_entity_poly.pdbx_strand_id
1 'polypeptide(L)'
;MDLDAELVAAVRAADPSAVAKALADGADPDSAASRFTTTVLSEAAGTGLLEIARLLVDAGASLRARRPRYQSPLRSAVSNGHLDVIRLLVDRGALDVEGTDRGSLLATALAATWHRPRAAAVEVLRYLLELGAGAAPGEEVPIVQALLGSAAPATIRVLLHHGADPNSRRSDGTPALVLAARRGDHAAVDVLLTAGADPNAADGHGHTALMHAIERNERAVSTALLLVGADHVGALDIARGWQRQNVQFQLGEMSVGLDDIPIIRTAVRLHPTGYELRGDPVEFRRWGRLVACAAEELGDDEWDARTGTPYALAQAVARRLVADPAKCPTASWHRVELSRAELATVRQAFVELAYAVRVPLPDGLGQEYVHDALDELDAQLP
;
A
#
# COMPACT_ATOMS: atom_id res chain seq x y z
N MET A 1 -17.67 -17.05 48.14
CA MET A 1 -16.56 -16.82 47.21
C MET A 1 -17.20 -16.46 45.90
N ASP A 2 -16.86 -15.32 45.32
CA ASP A 2 -17.45 -14.88 44.06
C ASP A 2 -16.65 -15.52 42.93
N LEU A 3 -17.08 -16.70 42.49
CA LEU A 3 -16.37 -17.54 41.49
C LEU A 3 -16.17 -16.78 40.17
N ASP A 4 -17.12 -15.91 39.81
CA ASP A 4 -17.05 -15.07 38.62
C ASP A 4 -15.97 -13.99 38.76
N ALA A 5 -15.83 -13.41 39.97
CA ALA A 5 -14.76 -12.46 40.26
C ALA A 5 -13.36 -13.12 40.22
N GLU A 6 -13.25 -14.38 40.65
CA GLU A 6 -12.02 -15.17 40.54
C GLU A 6 -11.67 -15.47 39.09
N LEU A 7 -12.65 -15.87 38.27
CA LEU A 7 -12.47 -16.06 36.83
C LEU A 7 -11.97 -14.77 36.15
N VAL A 8 -12.60 -13.62 36.44
CA VAL A 8 -12.19 -12.33 35.89
C VAL A 8 -10.76 -11.97 36.32
N ALA A 9 -10.41 -12.20 37.58
CA ALA A 9 -9.06 -11.95 38.07
C ALA A 9 -8.02 -12.86 37.38
N ALA A 10 -8.34 -14.14 37.18
CA ALA A 10 -7.48 -15.10 36.51
C ALA A 10 -7.24 -14.75 35.04
N VAL A 11 -8.28 -14.32 34.32
CA VAL A 11 -8.16 -13.85 32.91
C VAL A 11 -7.26 -12.62 32.82
N ARG A 12 -7.44 -11.63 33.72
CA ARG A 12 -6.60 -10.42 33.77
C ARG A 12 -5.16 -10.70 34.16
N ALA A 13 -4.94 -11.71 34.99
CA ALA A 13 -3.60 -12.18 35.34
C ALA A 13 -2.95 -13.02 34.23
N ALA A 14 -3.69 -13.34 33.15
CA ALA A 14 -3.27 -14.23 32.08
C ALA A 14 -2.80 -15.60 32.61
N ASP A 15 -3.54 -16.17 33.58
CA ASP A 15 -3.26 -17.49 34.18
C ASP A 15 -4.26 -18.56 33.69
N PRO A 16 -3.88 -19.41 32.71
CA PRO A 16 -4.74 -20.46 32.19
C PRO A 16 -5.12 -21.51 33.23
N SER A 17 -4.25 -21.78 34.22
CA SER A 17 -4.50 -22.80 35.24
C SER A 17 -5.56 -22.32 36.23
N ALA A 18 -5.49 -21.06 36.64
CA ALA A 18 -6.51 -20.44 37.48
C ALA A 18 -7.86 -20.32 36.74
N VAL A 19 -7.84 -19.99 35.44
CA VAL A 19 -9.05 -19.98 34.59
C VAL A 19 -9.68 -21.37 34.51
N ALA A 20 -8.88 -22.41 34.22
CA ALA A 20 -9.38 -23.78 34.13
C ALA A 20 -9.99 -24.26 35.46
N LYS A 21 -9.37 -23.89 36.58
CA LYS A 21 -9.90 -24.19 37.91
C LYS A 21 -11.22 -23.46 38.17
N ALA A 22 -11.28 -22.15 37.93
CA ALA A 22 -12.50 -21.36 38.17
C ALA A 22 -13.68 -21.87 37.33
N LEU A 23 -13.44 -22.26 36.07
CA LEU A 23 -14.45 -22.88 35.21
C LEU A 23 -14.89 -24.27 35.73
N ALA A 24 -13.95 -25.09 36.19
CA ALA A 24 -14.26 -26.39 36.81
C ALA A 24 -15.04 -26.26 38.11
N ASP A 25 -14.80 -25.19 38.88
CA ASP A 25 -15.52 -24.85 40.11
C ASP A 25 -16.91 -24.24 39.84
N GLY A 26 -17.26 -24.00 38.56
CA GLY A 26 -18.60 -23.58 38.11
C GLY A 26 -18.78 -22.08 37.88
N ALA A 27 -17.71 -21.31 37.69
CA ALA A 27 -17.79 -19.91 37.29
C ALA A 27 -18.49 -19.75 35.93
N ASP A 28 -19.25 -18.67 35.75
CA ASP A 28 -19.95 -18.40 34.47
C ASP A 28 -18.94 -17.97 33.40
N PRO A 29 -18.77 -18.71 32.28
CA PRO A 29 -17.86 -18.33 31.21
C PRO A 29 -18.25 -17.03 30.49
N ASP A 30 -19.46 -16.51 30.69
CA ASP A 30 -19.93 -15.21 30.20
C ASP A 30 -19.80 -14.07 31.23
N SER A 31 -19.02 -14.30 32.30
CA SER A 31 -18.71 -13.32 33.35
C SER A 31 -18.28 -11.96 32.79
N ALA A 32 -18.70 -10.89 33.48
CA ALA A 32 -18.39 -9.52 33.07
C ALA A 32 -16.94 -9.16 33.44
N ALA A 33 -16.07 -9.05 32.44
CA ALA A 33 -14.70 -8.57 32.56
C ALA A 33 -14.62 -7.12 33.04
N SER A 34 -15.61 -6.26 32.78
CA SER A 34 -15.58 -4.87 33.25
C SER A 34 -16.97 -4.29 33.47
N ARG A 35 -17.02 -3.13 34.13
CA ARG A 35 -18.23 -2.30 34.31
C ARG A 35 -18.87 -1.90 32.96
N PHE A 36 -18.08 -1.95 31.89
CA PHE A 36 -18.51 -1.70 30.52
C PHE A 36 -19.01 -2.98 29.83
N THR A 37 -19.39 -4.03 30.58
CA THR A 37 -20.07 -5.23 30.06
C THR A 37 -19.31 -6.03 28.99
N THR A 38 -17.99 -5.90 28.91
CA THR A 38 -17.11 -6.80 28.15
C THR A 38 -17.18 -8.19 28.79
N THR A 39 -17.27 -9.28 28.01
CA THR A 39 -17.14 -10.65 28.55
C THR A 39 -15.67 -10.97 28.81
N VAL A 40 -15.41 -11.94 29.70
CA VAL A 40 -14.07 -12.49 29.88
C VAL A 40 -13.47 -13.03 28.58
N LEU A 41 -14.31 -13.57 27.68
CA LEU A 41 -13.87 -14.00 26.35
C LEU A 41 -13.47 -12.82 25.46
N SER A 42 -14.21 -11.71 25.48
CA SER A 42 -13.83 -10.49 24.75
C SER A 42 -12.53 -9.88 25.26
N GLU A 43 -12.27 -9.93 26.57
CA GLU A 43 -11.00 -9.48 27.17
C GLU A 43 -9.85 -10.39 26.73
N ALA A 44 -9.99 -11.71 26.92
CA ALA A 44 -8.99 -12.68 26.46
C ALA A 44 -8.69 -12.54 24.96
N ALA A 45 -9.72 -12.32 24.15
CA ALA A 45 -9.59 -12.16 22.72
C ALA A 45 -8.93 -10.83 22.30
N GLY A 46 -9.24 -9.73 22.98
CA GLY A 46 -8.61 -8.44 22.76
C GLY A 46 -7.15 -8.35 23.23
N THR A 47 -6.73 -9.22 24.14
CA THR A 47 -5.34 -9.32 24.63
C THR A 47 -4.51 -10.38 23.92
N GLY A 48 -5.15 -11.31 23.18
CA GLY A 48 -4.45 -12.37 22.46
C GLY A 48 -4.13 -13.60 23.31
N LEU A 49 -4.91 -13.86 24.37
CA LEU A 49 -4.69 -14.99 25.28
C LEU A 49 -5.28 -16.27 24.69
N LEU A 50 -4.60 -16.89 23.72
CA LEU A 50 -5.11 -18.04 22.95
C LEU A 50 -5.58 -19.22 23.82
N GLU A 51 -4.79 -19.62 24.81
CA GLU A 51 -5.13 -20.75 25.69
C GLU A 51 -6.36 -20.45 26.54
N ILE A 52 -6.44 -19.24 27.10
CA ILE A 52 -7.59 -18.79 27.90
C ILE A 52 -8.84 -18.65 27.02
N ALA A 53 -8.72 -18.09 25.82
CA ALA A 53 -9.82 -18.02 24.87
C ALA A 53 -10.34 -19.42 24.51
N ARG A 54 -9.44 -20.40 24.33
CA ARG A 54 -9.82 -21.79 24.09
C ARG A 54 -10.58 -22.39 25.27
N LEU A 55 -10.08 -22.24 26.49
CA LEU A 55 -10.74 -22.72 27.71
C LEU A 55 -12.15 -22.13 27.86
N LEU A 56 -12.29 -20.82 27.66
CA LEU A 56 -13.58 -20.12 27.76
C LEU A 56 -14.58 -20.62 26.70
N VAL A 57 -14.15 -20.77 25.45
CA VAL A 57 -15.03 -21.28 24.39
C VAL A 57 -15.38 -22.76 24.62
N ASP A 58 -14.44 -23.58 25.07
CA ASP A 58 -14.67 -25.00 25.40
C ASP A 58 -15.64 -25.14 26.59
N ALA A 59 -15.67 -24.17 27.51
CA ALA A 59 -16.64 -24.08 28.60
C ALA A 59 -18.01 -23.49 28.18
N GLY A 60 -18.18 -23.12 26.90
CA GLY A 60 -19.45 -22.63 26.37
C GLY A 60 -19.65 -21.11 26.43
N ALA A 61 -18.57 -20.32 26.57
CA ALA A 61 -18.66 -18.86 26.47
C ALA A 61 -19.33 -18.42 25.16
N SER A 62 -20.20 -17.42 25.25
CA SER A 62 -20.90 -16.86 24.11
C SER A 62 -19.94 -16.15 23.15
N LEU A 63 -20.05 -16.49 21.86
CA LEU A 63 -19.32 -15.80 20.78
C LEU A 63 -19.97 -14.46 20.40
N ARG A 64 -21.15 -14.13 20.97
CA ARG A 64 -21.87 -12.89 20.71
C ARG A 64 -21.32 -11.75 21.57
N ALA A 65 -21.49 -10.52 21.09
CA ALA A 65 -21.37 -9.37 21.97
C ALA A 65 -22.47 -9.43 23.06
N ARG A 66 -22.10 -9.19 24.32
CA ARG A 66 -23.05 -9.20 25.44
C ARG A 66 -24.16 -8.16 25.30
N ARG A 67 -23.90 -7.08 24.57
CA ARG A 67 -24.85 -5.99 24.28
C ARG A 67 -24.60 -5.40 22.88
N PRO A 68 -25.62 -4.85 22.20
CA PRO A 68 -25.50 -4.37 20.81
C PRO A 68 -24.45 -3.29 20.55
N ARG A 69 -24.08 -2.50 21.57
CA ARG A 69 -23.10 -1.40 21.45
C ARG A 69 -21.65 -1.81 21.74
N TYR A 70 -21.40 -3.08 22.09
CA TYR A 70 -20.09 -3.56 22.49
C TYR A 70 -19.51 -4.50 21.45
N GLN A 71 -18.19 -4.65 21.45
CA GLN A 71 -17.51 -5.53 20.50
C GLN A 71 -17.74 -7.00 20.86
N SER A 72 -17.98 -7.84 19.84
CA SER A 72 -17.90 -9.28 20.00
C SER A 72 -16.45 -9.70 20.27
N PRO A 73 -16.21 -10.89 20.87
CA PRO A 73 -14.85 -11.38 21.03
C PRO A 73 -14.04 -11.38 19.74
N LEU A 74 -14.68 -11.78 18.63
CA LEU A 74 -14.05 -11.77 17.31
C LEU A 74 -13.64 -10.37 16.87
N ARG A 75 -14.51 -9.36 17.04
CA ARG A 75 -14.18 -7.97 16.68
C ARG A 75 -13.06 -7.40 17.57
N SER A 76 -13.00 -7.78 18.84
CA SER A 76 -11.90 -7.39 19.73
C SER A 76 -10.57 -8.01 19.31
N ALA A 77 -10.55 -9.29 18.90
CA ALA A 77 -9.34 -9.92 18.37
C ALA A 77 -8.88 -9.29 17.04
N VAL A 78 -9.82 -9.01 16.13
CA VAL A 78 -9.53 -8.31 14.85
C VAL A 78 -8.95 -6.92 15.08
N SER A 79 -9.55 -6.12 15.97
CA SER A 79 -9.09 -4.74 16.25
C SER A 79 -7.67 -4.69 16.79
N ASN A 80 -7.23 -5.72 17.50
CA ASN A 80 -5.91 -5.78 18.13
C ASN A 80 -4.90 -6.66 17.35
N GLY A 81 -5.33 -7.33 16.27
CA GLY A 81 -4.45 -8.08 15.40
C GLY A 81 -4.08 -9.50 15.89
N HIS A 82 -4.92 -10.14 16.70
CA HIS A 82 -4.63 -11.47 17.26
C HIS A 82 -5.12 -12.62 16.36
N LEU A 83 -4.35 -12.90 15.30
CA LEU A 83 -4.73 -13.86 14.23
C LEU A 83 -5.02 -15.29 14.74
N ASP A 84 -4.25 -15.76 15.69
CA ASP A 84 -4.41 -17.08 16.31
C ASP A 84 -5.75 -17.21 17.04
N VAL A 85 -6.14 -16.19 17.81
CA VAL A 85 -7.46 -16.12 18.44
C VAL A 85 -8.57 -15.97 17.39
N ILE A 86 -8.35 -15.18 16.34
CA ILE A 86 -9.33 -15.02 15.25
C ILE A 86 -9.62 -16.36 14.60
N ARG A 87 -8.58 -17.13 14.24
CA ARG A 87 -8.73 -18.49 13.69
C ARG A 87 -9.51 -19.40 14.62
N LEU A 88 -9.15 -19.43 15.91
CA LEU A 88 -9.90 -20.20 16.91
C LEU A 88 -11.38 -19.82 16.93
N LEU A 89 -11.72 -18.53 16.98
CA LEU A 89 -13.11 -18.08 17.05
C LEU A 89 -13.87 -18.39 15.75
N VAL A 90 -13.23 -18.22 14.59
CA VAL A 90 -13.80 -18.57 13.28
C VAL A 90 -14.07 -20.06 13.18
N ASP A 91 -13.12 -20.92 13.58
CA ASP A 91 -13.27 -22.38 13.60
C ASP A 91 -14.41 -22.85 14.52
N ARG A 92 -14.80 -22.02 15.49
CA ARG A 92 -15.89 -22.27 16.45
C ARG A 92 -17.22 -21.65 16.00
N GLY A 93 -17.29 -21.13 14.77
CA GLY A 93 -18.53 -20.62 14.19
C GLY A 93 -18.85 -19.16 14.53
N ALA A 94 -17.87 -18.36 14.98
CA ALA A 94 -18.11 -16.95 15.32
C ALA A 94 -18.61 -16.10 14.13
N LEU A 95 -18.37 -16.54 12.88
CA LEU A 95 -18.87 -15.89 11.67
C LEU A 95 -20.32 -16.25 11.33
N ASP A 96 -20.83 -17.36 11.84
CA ASP A 96 -22.21 -17.82 11.60
C ASP A 96 -23.19 -17.26 12.65
N VAL A 97 -22.65 -16.53 13.62
CA VAL A 97 -23.40 -15.80 14.62
C VAL A 97 -24.18 -14.66 13.97
N GLU A 98 -25.51 -14.67 14.16
CA GLU A 98 -26.39 -13.57 13.77
C GLU A 98 -25.87 -12.19 14.24
N GLY A 99 -25.78 -11.24 13.31
CA GLY A 99 -25.24 -9.90 13.56
C GLY A 99 -23.73 -9.77 13.35
N THR A 100 -23.01 -10.86 13.08
CA THR A 100 -21.62 -10.82 12.62
C THR A 100 -21.58 -10.57 11.11
N ASP A 101 -21.28 -9.33 10.72
CA ASP A 101 -21.04 -8.97 9.33
C ASP A 101 -19.54 -9.04 9.00
N ARG A 102 -19.18 -9.89 8.03
CA ARG A 102 -17.80 -10.02 7.53
C ARG A 102 -17.29 -8.69 6.96
N GLY A 103 -18.14 -7.90 6.33
CA GLY A 103 -17.74 -6.60 5.80
C GLY A 103 -17.41 -5.61 6.92
N SER A 104 -18.21 -5.58 7.97
CA SER A 104 -17.93 -4.77 9.16
C SER A 104 -16.63 -5.20 9.88
N LEU A 105 -16.31 -6.51 9.90
CA LEU A 105 -15.03 -6.99 10.41
C LEU A 105 -13.87 -6.57 9.51
N LEU A 106 -14.03 -6.62 8.19
CA LEU A 106 -13.04 -6.16 7.23
C LEU A 106 -12.76 -4.66 7.40
N ALA A 107 -13.80 -3.84 7.54
CA ALA A 107 -13.67 -2.41 7.84
C ALA A 107 -12.87 -2.15 9.13
N THR A 108 -13.07 -2.99 10.15
CA THR A 108 -12.31 -2.92 11.41
C THR A 108 -10.83 -3.27 11.18
N ALA A 109 -10.56 -4.33 10.41
CA ALA A 109 -9.19 -4.73 10.06
C ALA A 109 -8.49 -3.65 9.21
N LEU A 110 -9.19 -3.05 8.24
CA LEU A 110 -8.68 -1.95 7.43
C LEU A 110 -8.28 -0.76 8.30
N ALA A 111 -9.14 -0.35 9.24
CA ALA A 111 -8.85 0.74 10.16
C ALA A 111 -7.60 0.46 11.02
N ALA A 112 -7.36 -0.80 11.40
CA ALA A 112 -6.15 -1.20 12.12
C ALA A 112 -4.87 -1.14 11.27
N THR A 113 -4.99 -1.01 9.94
CA THR A 113 -3.85 -0.80 9.03
C THR A 113 -3.58 0.67 8.71
N TRP A 114 -4.44 1.59 9.17
CA TRP A 114 -4.16 3.02 9.06
C TRP A 114 -2.96 3.40 9.93
N HIS A 115 -2.11 4.29 9.41
CA HIS A 115 -0.93 4.82 10.10
C HIS A 115 0.07 3.74 10.59
N ARG A 116 1.05 3.40 9.73
CA ARG A 116 2.10 2.38 9.99
C ARG A 116 1.51 1.03 10.43
N PRO A 117 0.99 0.23 9.49
CA PRO A 117 0.40 -1.05 9.81
C PRO A 117 1.41 -2.00 10.44
N ARG A 118 1.00 -2.66 11.54
CA ARG A 118 1.75 -3.79 12.09
C ARG A 118 1.62 -4.98 11.16
N ALA A 119 2.64 -5.84 11.09
CA ALA A 119 2.58 -7.08 10.31
C ALA A 119 1.32 -7.92 10.65
N ALA A 120 1.01 -8.04 11.94
CA ALA A 120 -0.19 -8.73 12.42
C ALA A 120 -1.50 -8.15 11.87
N ALA A 121 -1.62 -6.81 11.74
CA ALA A 121 -2.83 -6.20 11.20
C ALA A 121 -3.02 -6.51 9.70
N VAL A 122 -1.92 -6.55 8.94
CA VAL A 122 -1.92 -6.94 7.52
C VAL A 122 -2.26 -8.41 7.36
N GLU A 123 -1.76 -9.29 8.24
CA GLU A 123 -2.10 -10.72 8.22
C GLU A 123 -3.57 -10.97 8.55
N VAL A 124 -4.13 -10.25 9.52
CA VAL A 124 -5.58 -10.31 9.81
C VAL A 124 -6.40 -9.84 8.61
N LEU A 125 -5.99 -8.76 7.95
CA LEU A 125 -6.64 -8.29 6.73
C LEU A 125 -6.65 -9.37 5.64
N ARG A 126 -5.50 -9.99 5.35
CA ARG A 126 -5.39 -11.08 4.37
C ARG A 126 -6.31 -12.24 4.72
N TYR A 127 -6.28 -12.69 5.97
CA TYR A 127 -7.11 -13.80 6.41
C TYR A 127 -8.61 -13.53 6.24
N LEU A 128 -9.08 -12.31 6.55
CA LEU A 128 -10.49 -11.96 6.33
C LEU A 128 -10.87 -11.93 4.84
N LEU A 129 -9.97 -11.45 3.97
CA LEU A 129 -10.17 -11.47 2.51
C LEU A 129 -10.20 -12.90 1.96
N GLU A 130 -9.34 -13.79 2.45
CA GLU A 130 -9.35 -15.24 2.12
C GLU A 130 -10.67 -15.91 2.50
N LEU A 131 -11.31 -15.46 3.58
CA LEU A 131 -12.64 -15.90 3.99
C LEU A 131 -13.79 -15.27 3.16
N GLY A 132 -13.46 -14.51 2.11
CA GLY A 132 -14.42 -13.85 1.23
C GLY A 132 -15.10 -12.64 1.85
N ALA A 133 -14.47 -11.97 2.83
CA ALA A 133 -14.98 -10.71 3.34
C ALA A 133 -14.90 -9.62 2.25
N GLY A 134 -16.03 -8.97 1.97
CA GLY A 134 -16.15 -7.85 1.03
C GLY A 134 -16.59 -6.56 1.72
N ALA A 135 -17.15 -5.61 0.97
CA ALA A 135 -17.75 -4.40 1.53
C ALA A 135 -18.97 -4.74 2.40
N ALA A 136 -19.13 -4.04 3.52
CA ALA A 136 -20.37 -4.11 4.29
C ALA A 136 -21.51 -3.41 3.53
N PRO A 137 -22.78 -3.79 3.74
CA PRO A 137 -23.92 -3.09 3.12
C PRO A 137 -23.93 -1.60 3.46
N GLY A 138 -23.90 -0.75 2.43
CA GLY A 138 -23.93 0.71 2.57
C GLY A 138 -22.57 1.35 2.88
N GLU A 139 -21.51 0.57 3.01
CA GLU A 139 -20.13 1.07 3.13
C GLU A 139 -19.45 1.14 1.76
N GLU A 140 -18.39 1.94 1.68
CA GLU A 140 -17.53 2.01 0.49
C GLU A 140 -16.79 0.69 0.26
N VAL A 141 -16.40 0.44 -0.99
CA VAL A 141 -15.56 -0.74 -1.29
C VAL A 141 -14.21 -0.65 -0.56
N PRO A 142 -13.61 -1.79 -0.14
CA PRO A 142 -12.43 -1.81 0.72
C PRO A 142 -11.27 -0.94 0.25
N ILE A 143 -10.99 -0.91 -1.06
CA ILE A 143 -9.90 -0.11 -1.63
C ILE A 143 -10.18 1.40 -1.54
N VAL A 144 -11.43 1.82 -1.74
CA VAL A 144 -11.84 3.22 -1.56
C VAL A 144 -11.76 3.58 -0.08
N GLN A 145 -12.24 2.72 0.82
CA GLN A 145 -12.15 2.95 2.27
C GLN A 145 -10.69 3.10 2.75
N ALA A 146 -9.77 2.29 2.22
CA ALA A 146 -8.35 2.41 2.52
C ALA A 146 -7.79 3.78 2.09
N LEU A 147 -8.17 4.27 0.91
CA LEU A 147 -7.72 5.56 0.34
C LEU A 147 -8.36 6.80 1.00
N LEU A 148 -9.51 6.65 1.66
CA LEU A 148 -10.09 7.71 2.49
C LEU A 148 -9.26 7.94 3.76
N GLY A 149 -8.58 6.91 4.26
CA GLY A 149 -7.62 6.99 5.35
C GLY A 149 -6.20 7.32 4.86
N SER A 150 -5.22 7.18 5.77
CA SER A 150 -3.79 7.12 5.41
C SER A 150 -3.34 5.66 5.45
N ALA A 151 -3.95 4.82 4.61
CA ALA A 151 -3.57 3.42 4.50
C ALA A 151 -2.18 3.29 3.85
N ALA A 152 -1.39 2.35 4.35
CA ALA A 152 -0.08 2.11 3.74
C ALA A 152 -0.22 1.46 2.35
N PRO A 153 0.76 1.65 1.46
CA PRO A 153 0.81 0.97 0.16
C PRO A 153 0.65 -0.55 0.25
N ALA A 154 1.18 -1.18 1.30
CA ALA A 154 1.02 -2.61 1.55
C ALA A 154 -0.44 -3.04 1.73
N THR A 155 -1.28 -2.22 2.37
CA THR A 155 -2.72 -2.46 2.52
C THR A 155 -3.40 -2.45 1.15
N ILE A 156 -3.08 -1.46 0.31
CA ILE A 156 -3.65 -1.32 -1.03
C ILE A 156 -3.23 -2.53 -1.90
N ARG A 157 -1.95 -2.93 -1.87
CA ARG A 157 -1.45 -4.11 -2.59
C ARG A 157 -2.15 -5.40 -2.15
N VAL A 158 -2.41 -5.59 -0.86
CA VAL A 158 -3.17 -6.74 -0.36
C VAL A 158 -4.58 -6.74 -0.93
N LEU A 159 -5.27 -5.61 -0.91
CA LEU A 159 -6.63 -5.52 -1.46
C LEU A 159 -6.65 -5.84 -2.97
N LEU A 160 -5.72 -5.27 -3.73
CA LEU A 160 -5.58 -5.54 -5.17
C LEU A 160 -5.29 -7.02 -5.46
N HIS A 161 -4.39 -7.64 -4.68
CA HIS A 161 -4.07 -9.07 -4.81
C HIS A 161 -5.30 -9.98 -4.57
N HIS A 162 -6.22 -9.55 -3.70
CA HIS A 162 -7.48 -10.23 -3.45
C HIS A 162 -8.63 -9.75 -4.37
N GLY A 163 -8.31 -9.16 -5.53
CA GLY A 163 -9.28 -8.87 -6.58
C GLY A 163 -10.01 -7.52 -6.44
N ALA A 164 -9.52 -6.60 -5.61
CA ALA A 164 -10.05 -5.24 -5.61
C ALA A 164 -9.77 -4.56 -6.97
N ASP A 165 -10.77 -3.86 -7.51
CA ASP A 165 -10.62 -3.11 -8.76
C ASP A 165 -9.88 -1.78 -8.51
N PRO A 166 -8.71 -1.54 -9.13
CA PRO A 166 -7.98 -0.28 -9.02
C PRO A 166 -8.76 0.93 -9.58
N ASN A 167 -9.77 0.70 -10.43
CA ASN A 167 -10.65 1.70 -11.00
C ASN A 167 -11.93 1.93 -10.20
N SER A 168 -12.01 1.35 -8.99
CA SER A 168 -13.11 1.55 -8.06
C SER A 168 -13.42 3.04 -7.85
N ARG A 169 -14.71 3.35 -7.76
CA ARG A 169 -15.21 4.70 -7.51
C ARG A 169 -15.88 4.78 -6.15
N ARG A 170 -15.70 5.91 -5.48
CA ARG A 170 -16.46 6.29 -4.28
C ARG A 170 -17.93 6.50 -4.63
N SER A 171 -18.79 6.53 -3.62
CA SER A 171 -20.24 6.77 -3.78
C SER A 171 -20.62 8.02 -4.59
N ASP A 172 -19.77 9.04 -4.66
CA ASP A 172 -19.99 10.26 -5.45
C ASP A 172 -19.44 10.17 -6.90
N GLY A 173 -18.95 9.01 -7.30
CA GLY A 173 -18.33 8.79 -8.60
C GLY A 173 -16.84 9.16 -8.67
N THR A 174 -16.22 9.65 -7.60
CA THR A 174 -14.79 9.99 -7.61
C THR A 174 -13.93 8.71 -7.74
N PRO A 175 -13.05 8.59 -8.75
CA PRO A 175 -12.13 7.45 -8.89
C PRO A 175 -11.16 7.32 -7.73
N ALA A 176 -10.79 6.09 -7.39
CA ALA A 176 -9.76 5.77 -6.39
C ALA A 176 -8.44 6.52 -6.63
N LEU A 177 -7.97 6.55 -7.88
CA LEU A 177 -6.75 7.27 -8.26
C LEU A 177 -6.84 8.78 -7.98
N VAL A 178 -8.00 9.38 -8.21
CA VAL A 178 -8.25 10.81 -7.90
C VAL A 178 -8.23 11.06 -6.40
N LEU A 179 -8.76 10.15 -5.57
CA LEU A 179 -8.68 10.27 -4.11
C LEU A 179 -7.23 10.28 -3.62
N ALA A 180 -6.39 9.37 -4.14
CA ALA A 180 -4.97 9.29 -3.80
C ALA A 180 -4.22 10.58 -4.21
N ALA A 181 -4.45 11.06 -5.45
CA ALA A 181 -3.81 12.26 -5.97
C ALA A 181 -4.21 13.54 -5.20
N ARG A 182 -5.48 13.69 -4.81
CA ARG A 182 -5.96 14.82 -3.99
C ARG A 182 -5.29 14.91 -2.62
N ARG A 183 -4.75 13.81 -2.11
CA ARG A 183 -4.05 13.76 -0.82
C ARG A 183 -2.53 13.92 -0.95
N GLY A 184 -2.00 13.95 -2.18
CA GLY A 184 -0.55 13.91 -2.41
C GLY A 184 0.09 12.56 -2.07
N ASP A 185 -0.71 11.50 -1.96
CA ASP A 185 -0.21 10.16 -1.60
C ASP A 185 0.41 9.46 -2.82
N HIS A 186 1.63 9.89 -3.18
CA HIS A 186 2.38 9.38 -4.32
C HIS A 186 2.54 7.85 -4.30
N ALA A 187 2.76 7.27 -3.11
CA ALA A 187 2.94 5.82 -2.99
C ALA A 187 1.62 5.06 -3.26
N ALA A 188 0.48 5.58 -2.82
CA ALA A 188 -0.82 5.03 -3.19
C ALA A 188 -1.12 5.20 -4.69
N VAL A 189 -0.77 6.35 -5.27
CA VAL A 189 -0.91 6.62 -6.71
C VAL A 189 -0.10 5.61 -7.53
N ASP A 190 1.18 5.41 -7.18
CA ASP A 190 2.05 4.44 -7.87
C ASP A 190 1.47 3.03 -7.80
N VAL A 191 1.03 2.56 -6.61
CA VAL A 191 0.43 1.24 -6.46
C VAL A 191 -0.83 1.07 -7.32
N LEU A 192 -1.69 2.09 -7.39
CA LEU A 192 -2.90 2.04 -8.22
C LEU A 192 -2.58 2.02 -9.71
N LEU A 193 -1.61 2.83 -10.16
CA LEU A 193 -1.17 2.87 -11.56
C LEU A 193 -0.53 1.56 -12.00
N THR A 194 0.37 1.00 -11.19
CA THR A 194 0.97 -0.33 -11.34
C THR A 194 -0.11 -1.40 -11.47
N ALA A 195 -1.22 -1.27 -10.76
CA ALA A 195 -2.35 -2.21 -10.85
C ALA A 195 -3.27 -1.98 -12.05
N GLY A 196 -3.02 -0.96 -12.89
CA GLY A 196 -3.84 -0.66 -14.08
C GLY A 196 -4.99 0.32 -13.83
N ALA A 197 -4.87 1.20 -12.83
CA ALA A 197 -5.79 2.34 -12.71
C ALA A 197 -5.69 3.25 -13.95
N ASP A 198 -6.83 3.69 -14.48
CA ASP A 198 -6.91 4.61 -15.60
C ASP A 198 -6.42 6.01 -15.17
N PRO A 199 -5.28 6.51 -15.70
CA PRO A 199 -4.72 7.80 -15.32
C PRO A 199 -5.61 8.98 -15.73
N ASN A 200 -6.56 8.76 -16.65
CA ASN A 200 -7.46 9.77 -17.20
C ASN A 200 -8.87 9.70 -16.63
N ALA A 201 -9.12 8.81 -15.66
CA ALA A 201 -10.40 8.73 -15.01
C ALA A 201 -10.74 10.07 -14.33
N ALA A 202 -11.84 10.67 -14.76
CA ALA A 202 -12.34 11.93 -14.21
C ALA A 202 -13.36 11.71 -13.09
N ASP A 203 -13.36 12.61 -12.13
CA ASP A 203 -14.41 12.75 -11.12
C ASP A 203 -15.69 13.41 -11.68
N GLY A 204 -16.72 13.58 -10.84
CA GLY A 204 -18.00 14.17 -11.25
C GLY A 204 -17.92 15.64 -11.72
N HIS A 205 -16.78 16.32 -11.53
CA HIS A 205 -16.54 17.68 -12.01
C HIS A 205 -15.70 17.69 -13.30
N GLY A 206 -15.34 16.53 -13.84
CA GLY A 206 -14.47 16.42 -15.01
C GLY A 206 -12.98 16.55 -14.69
N HIS A 207 -12.59 16.58 -13.41
CA HIS A 207 -11.18 16.70 -13.03
C HIS A 207 -10.51 15.32 -12.94
N THR A 208 -9.33 15.18 -13.56
CA THR A 208 -8.48 13.98 -13.49
C THR A 208 -7.50 14.05 -12.33
N ALA A 209 -6.84 12.93 -12.03
CA ALA A 209 -5.81 12.86 -10.99
C ALA A 209 -4.68 13.88 -11.23
N LEU A 210 -4.28 14.08 -12.49
CA LEU A 210 -3.21 15.01 -12.85
C LEU A 210 -3.60 16.46 -12.58
N MET A 211 -4.86 16.84 -12.87
CA MET A 211 -5.38 18.17 -12.58
C MET A 211 -5.34 18.48 -11.07
N HIS A 212 -5.73 17.52 -10.24
CA HIS A 212 -5.67 17.67 -8.77
C HIS A 212 -4.23 17.76 -8.25
N ALA A 213 -3.31 16.97 -8.81
CA ALA A 213 -1.90 17.01 -8.46
C ALA A 213 -1.27 18.36 -8.80
N ILE A 214 -1.59 18.89 -9.98
CA ILE A 214 -1.17 20.23 -10.44
C ILE A 214 -1.75 21.34 -9.55
N GLU A 215 -3.04 21.27 -9.18
CA GLU A 215 -3.70 22.22 -8.26
C GLU A 215 -3.02 22.27 -6.89
N ARG A 216 -2.48 21.15 -6.45
CA ARG A 216 -1.86 21.04 -5.13
C ARG A 216 -0.34 21.18 -5.16
N ASN A 217 0.24 21.28 -6.36
CA ASN A 217 1.69 21.32 -6.57
C ASN A 217 2.38 20.04 -6.03
N GLU A 218 1.70 18.90 -6.19
CA GLU A 218 2.18 17.57 -5.83
C GLU A 218 3.07 17.02 -6.96
N ARG A 219 4.37 17.32 -6.88
CA ARG A 219 5.32 17.01 -7.96
C ARG A 219 5.44 15.51 -8.22
N ALA A 220 5.67 14.71 -7.19
CA ALA A 220 5.82 13.26 -7.32
C ALA A 220 4.58 12.60 -7.95
N VAL A 221 3.38 13.03 -7.55
CA VAL A 221 2.12 12.53 -8.14
C VAL A 221 1.99 12.95 -9.61
N SER A 222 2.27 14.22 -9.92
CA SER A 222 2.22 14.74 -11.30
C SER A 222 3.13 13.94 -12.21
N THR A 223 4.37 13.70 -11.77
CA THR A 223 5.38 12.94 -12.50
C THR A 223 4.94 11.49 -12.72
N ALA A 224 4.47 10.78 -11.68
CA ALA A 224 3.97 9.42 -11.80
C ALA A 224 2.87 9.30 -12.87
N LEU A 225 1.91 10.24 -12.86
CA LEU A 225 0.80 10.29 -13.81
C LEU A 225 1.27 10.62 -15.24
N LEU A 226 2.18 11.58 -15.39
CA LEU A 226 2.72 11.96 -16.70
C LEU A 226 3.50 10.82 -17.33
N LEU A 227 4.26 10.04 -16.56
CA LEU A 227 5.03 8.91 -17.09
C LEU A 227 4.14 7.85 -17.73
N VAL A 228 3.04 7.50 -17.06
CA VAL A 228 2.07 6.49 -17.55
C VAL A 228 1.13 7.01 -18.65
N GLY A 229 1.23 8.29 -19.04
CA GLY A 229 0.45 8.83 -20.17
C GLY A 229 -0.84 9.50 -19.79
N ALA A 230 -0.95 10.07 -18.57
CA ALA A 230 -2.04 10.98 -18.25
C ALA A 230 -2.11 12.14 -19.27
N ASP A 231 -3.32 12.51 -19.64
CA ASP A 231 -3.60 13.60 -20.57
C ASP A 231 -3.20 14.94 -19.96
N HIS A 232 -2.13 15.50 -20.52
CA HIS A 232 -1.56 16.76 -20.12
C HIS A 232 -2.32 17.97 -20.67
N VAL A 233 -3.15 17.83 -21.71
CA VAL A 233 -3.80 18.97 -22.39
C VAL A 233 -4.81 19.63 -21.47
N GLY A 234 -5.75 18.86 -20.92
CA GLY A 234 -6.72 19.40 -19.96
C GLY A 234 -6.07 19.91 -18.68
N ALA A 235 -4.97 19.29 -18.25
CA ALA A 235 -4.23 19.70 -17.06
C ALA A 235 -3.45 21.01 -17.27
N LEU A 236 -2.95 21.23 -18.48
CA LEU A 236 -2.25 22.44 -18.91
C LEU A 236 -3.19 23.66 -18.96
N ASP A 237 -4.41 23.49 -19.44
CA ASP A 237 -5.41 24.57 -19.48
C ASP A 237 -5.75 25.09 -18.09
N ILE A 238 -5.89 24.18 -17.12
CA ILE A 238 -6.09 24.52 -15.71
C ILE A 238 -4.85 25.20 -15.11
N ALA A 239 -3.65 24.67 -15.38
CA ALA A 239 -2.40 25.27 -14.92
C ALA A 239 -2.17 26.69 -15.45
N ARG A 240 -2.54 26.94 -16.72
CA ARG A 240 -2.50 28.26 -17.37
C ARG A 240 -3.52 29.21 -16.75
N GLY A 241 -4.73 28.73 -16.48
CA GLY A 241 -5.76 29.49 -15.75
C GLY A 241 -5.30 29.93 -14.34
N TRP A 242 -4.39 29.17 -13.72
CA TRP A 242 -3.83 29.47 -12.40
C TRP A 242 -2.43 30.09 -12.41
N GLN A 243 -1.90 30.47 -13.58
CA GLN A 243 -0.59 31.09 -13.75
C GLN A 243 0.59 30.32 -13.11
N ARG A 244 0.54 28.98 -13.07
CA ARG A 244 1.57 28.16 -12.43
C ARG A 244 2.74 27.86 -13.37
N GLN A 245 3.79 28.68 -13.31
CA GLN A 245 5.01 28.56 -14.13
C GLN A 245 5.75 27.22 -13.94
N ASN A 246 5.74 26.64 -12.74
CA ASN A 246 6.38 25.34 -12.48
C ASN A 246 5.74 24.21 -13.30
N VAL A 247 4.44 24.27 -13.54
CA VAL A 247 3.71 23.23 -14.28
C VAL A 247 3.98 23.35 -15.78
N GLN A 248 4.16 24.57 -16.29
CA GLN A 248 4.61 24.78 -17.68
C GLN A 248 6.02 24.23 -17.90
N PHE A 249 6.90 24.33 -16.91
CA PHE A 249 8.22 23.68 -16.94
C PHE A 249 8.11 22.15 -16.91
N GLN A 250 7.30 21.60 -16.00
CA GLN A 250 7.00 20.16 -15.91
C GLN A 250 6.39 19.60 -17.20
N LEU A 251 5.53 20.35 -17.88
CA LEU A 251 4.92 19.92 -19.15
C LEU A 251 5.82 20.14 -20.38
N GLY A 252 7.07 20.57 -20.19
CA GLY A 252 8.07 20.71 -21.26
C GLY A 252 7.96 22.00 -22.07
N GLU A 253 7.19 23.00 -21.63
CA GLU A 253 7.01 24.27 -22.35
C GLU A 253 8.06 25.34 -22.03
N MET A 254 8.98 25.12 -21.07
CA MET A 254 10.10 26.03 -20.77
C MET A 254 11.46 25.31 -20.74
N SER A 255 12.27 25.55 -21.77
CA SER A 255 13.62 24.99 -21.93
C SER A 255 14.70 26.07 -21.78
N VAL A 256 14.99 26.54 -20.57
CA VAL A 256 16.05 27.54 -20.37
C VAL A 256 16.97 27.16 -19.20
N GLY A 257 18.26 26.94 -19.48
CA GLY A 257 19.34 27.22 -18.51
C GLY A 257 20.11 26.05 -17.87
N LEU A 258 20.02 24.80 -18.35
CA LEU A 258 20.73 23.66 -17.73
C LEU A 258 22.04 23.24 -18.42
N ASP A 259 22.44 23.93 -19.49
CA ASP A 259 23.56 23.48 -20.33
C ASP A 259 24.96 23.64 -19.68
N ASP A 260 25.08 24.36 -18.55
CA ASP A 260 26.36 24.70 -17.90
C ASP A 260 26.51 24.24 -16.43
N ILE A 261 25.67 23.32 -15.92
CA ILE A 261 25.77 22.86 -14.53
C ILE A 261 26.67 21.61 -14.43
N PRO A 262 27.70 21.59 -13.54
CA PRO A 262 28.48 20.39 -13.26
C PRO A 262 27.60 19.26 -12.73
N ILE A 263 27.51 18.16 -13.47
CA ILE A 263 26.68 17.00 -13.13
C ILE A 263 27.45 16.08 -12.18
N ILE A 264 27.11 16.13 -10.88
CA ILE A 264 27.73 15.32 -9.81
C ILE A 264 26.96 13.99 -9.62
N ARG A 265 25.74 13.85 -10.18
CA ARG A 265 24.83 12.69 -10.07
C ARG A 265 24.08 12.44 -11.38
N THR A 266 23.46 11.26 -11.56
CA THR A 266 22.75 10.91 -12.80
C THR A 266 21.59 11.87 -13.09
N ALA A 267 21.71 12.66 -14.16
CA ALA A 267 20.74 13.63 -14.59
C ALA A 267 19.83 13.14 -15.73
N VAL A 268 18.55 13.49 -15.73
CA VAL A 268 17.61 13.14 -16.82
C VAL A 268 17.31 14.37 -17.68
N ARG A 269 17.55 14.28 -19.00
CA ARG A 269 17.20 15.34 -19.97
C ARG A 269 16.10 14.88 -20.91
N LEU A 270 15.10 15.73 -21.09
CA LEU A 270 14.06 15.56 -22.09
C LEU A 270 14.58 15.91 -23.49
N HIS A 271 14.29 15.03 -24.45
CA HIS A 271 14.47 15.27 -25.87
C HIS A 271 13.14 15.07 -26.61
N PRO A 272 12.92 15.71 -27.78
CA PRO A 272 11.67 15.56 -28.53
C PRO A 272 11.28 14.11 -28.88
N THR A 273 12.24 13.19 -28.88
CA THR A 273 12.07 11.78 -29.25
C THR A 273 12.30 10.81 -28.09
N GLY A 274 12.55 11.28 -26.87
CA GLY A 274 12.87 10.42 -25.73
C GLY A 274 13.58 11.15 -24.60
N TYR A 275 14.43 10.43 -23.88
CA TYR A 275 15.14 10.89 -22.71
C TYR A 275 16.63 10.56 -22.82
N GLU A 276 17.46 11.39 -22.22
CA GLU A 276 18.91 11.19 -22.14
C GLU A 276 19.32 11.20 -20.67
N LEU A 277 19.83 10.06 -20.18
CA LEU A 277 20.51 10.02 -18.89
C LEU A 277 21.93 10.56 -19.06
N ARG A 278 22.38 11.45 -18.16
CA ARG A 278 23.73 12.03 -18.14
C ARG A 278 24.37 11.79 -16.79
N GLY A 279 25.55 11.19 -16.71
CA GLY A 279 26.12 10.87 -15.41
C GLY A 279 27.38 10.05 -15.45
N ASP A 280 27.69 9.46 -14.30
CA ASP A 280 28.82 8.57 -14.13
C ASP A 280 28.46 7.14 -14.63
N PRO A 281 29.29 6.49 -15.45
CA PRO A 281 29.09 5.11 -15.88
C PRO A 281 28.95 4.10 -14.75
N VAL A 282 29.51 4.38 -13.57
CA VAL A 282 29.34 3.57 -12.36
C VAL A 282 27.89 3.63 -11.90
N GLU A 283 27.26 4.80 -11.89
CA GLU A 283 25.86 4.96 -11.50
C GLU A 283 24.91 4.32 -12.50
N PHE A 284 25.16 4.44 -13.81
CA PHE A 284 24.36 3.72 -14.82
C PHE A 284 24.44 2.21 -14.63
N ARG A 285 25.63 1.67 -14.33
CA ARG A 285 25.80 0.25 -14.01
C ARG A 285 25.06 -0.16 -12.74
N ARG A 286 24.98 0.70 -11.72
CA ARG A 286 24.16 0.46 -10.52
C ARG A 286 22.69 0.39 -10.88
N TRP A 287 22.18 1.36 -11.64
CA TRP A 287 20.80 1.38 -12.12
C TRP A 287 20.46 0.15 -12.96
N GLY A 288 21.31 -0.23 -13.91
CA GLY A 288 21.10 -1.43 -14.72
C GLY A 288 21.09 -2.73 -13.91
N ARG A 289 21.94 -2.84 -12.85
CA ARG A 289 21.89 -3.98 -11.92
C ARG A 289 20.60 -4.03 -11.10
N LEU A 290 20.06 -2.87 -10.69
CA LEU A 290 18.77 -2.80 -10.02
C LEU A 290 17.63 -3.23 -10.94
N VAL A 291 17.62 -2.76 -12.19
CA VAL A 291 16.60 -3.17 -13.17
C VAL A 291 16.66 -4.68 -13.44
N ALA A 292 17.86 -5.24 -13.62
CA ALA A 292 18.02 -6.67 -13.79
C ALA A 292 17.53 -7.46 -12.56
N CYS A 293 17.89 -7.02 -11.36
CA CYS A 293 17.45 -7.63 -10.10
C CYS A 293 15.92 -7.63 -9.97
N ALA A 294 15.27 -6.48 -10.20
CA ALA A 294 13.81 -6.37 -10.13
C ALA A 294 13.11 -7.30 -11.14
N ALA A 295 13.64 -7.36 -12.37
CA ALA A 295 13.10 -8.22 -13.43
C ALA A 295 13.28 -9.70 -13.09
N GLU A 296 14.47 -10.12 -12.63
CA GLU A 296 14.77 -11.52 -12.29
C GLU A 296 13.94 -12.02 -11.10
N GLU A 297 13.71 -11.18 -10.09
CA GLU A 297 12.91 -11.53 -8.91
C GLU A 297 11.42 -11.73 -9.23
N LEU A 298 10.87 -10.94 -10.16
CA LEU A 298 9.48 -11.09 -10.59
C LEU A 298 9.31 -12.21 -11.62
N GLY A 299 10.25 -12.34 -12.57
CA GLY A 299 10.09 -13.21 -13.74
C GLY A 299 9.15 -12.61 -14.79
N ASP A 300 9.07 -13.24 -15.97
CA ASP A 300 8.41 -12.70 -17.17
C ASP A 300 6.93 -12.35 -16.94
N ASP A 301 6.12 -13.34 -16.55
CA ASP A 301 4.67 -13.18 -16.40
C ASP A 301 4.28 -12.14 -15.32
N GLU A 302 4.96 -12.16 -14.17
CA GLU A 302 4.67 -11.27 -13.04
C GLU A 302 5.20 -9.86 -13.29
N TRP A 303 6.34 -9.71 -13.99
CA TRP A 303 6.89 -8.41 -14.37
C TRP A 303 5.94 -7.66 -15.30
N ASP A 304 5.48 -8.32 -16.36
CA ASP A 304 4.57 -7.73 -17.35
C ASP A 304 3.26 -7.31 -16.69
N ALA A 305 2.72 -8.18 -15.83
CA ALA A 305 1.48 -7.92 -15.11
C ALA A 305 1.58 -6.75 -14.13
N ARG A 306 2.70 -6.60 -13.42
CA ARG A 306 2.87 -5.55 -12.40
C ARG A 306 3.35 -4.23 -12.95
N THR A 307 4.31 -4.25 -13.86
CA THR A 307 4.97 -3.00 -14.30
C THR A 307 4.27 -2.36 -15.50
N GLY A 308 3.47 -3.13 -16.23
CA GLY A 308 2.88 -2.70 -17.50
C GLY A 308 3.93 -2.48 -18.61
N THR A 309 5.17 -2.94 -18.41
CA THR A 309 6.26 -2.86 -19.38
C THR A 309 6.77 -4.26 -19.71
N PRO A 310 7.12 -4.55 -20.98
CA PRO A 310 7.58 -5.90 -21.34
C PRO A 310 8.86 -6.30 -20.61
N TYR A 311 8.96 -7.52 -20.11
CA TYR A 311 10.12 -8.09 -19.44
C TYR A 311 11.36 -8.05 -20.34
N ALA A 312 11.18 -8.33 -21.64
CA ALA A 312 12.23 -8.20 -22.64
C ALA A 312 12.79 -6.76 -22.74
N LEU A 313 11.95 -5.74 -22.52
CA LEU A 313 12.35 -4.33 -22.47
C LEU A 313 13.17 -4.05 -21.22
N ALA A 314 12.78 -4.60 -20.07
CA ALA A 314 13.54 -4.52 -18.81
C ALA A 314 14.95 -5.13 -18.96
N GLN A 315 15.04 -6.32 -19.55
CA GLN A 315 16.33 -6.95 -19.84
C GLN A 315 17.18 -6.15 -20.84
N ALA A 316 16.55 -5.53 -21.84
CA ALA A 316 17.24 -4.73 -22.84
C ALA A 316 17.80 -3.43 -22.23
N VAL A 317 16.99 -2.72 -21.43
CA VAL A 317 17.42 -1.47 -20.79
C VAL A 317 18.46 -1.73 -19.70
N ALA A 318 18.32 -2.80 -18.90
CA ALA A 318 19.32 -3.20 -17.92
C ALA A 318 20.69 -3.44 -18.57
N ARG A 319 20.73 -4.21 -19.67
CA ARG A 319 21.96 -4.45 -20.44
C ARG A 319 22.54 -3.15 -21.02
N ARG A 320 21.69 -2.26 -21.51
CA ARG A 320 22.12 -0.97 -22.08
C ARG A 320 22.72 -0.03 -21.04
N LEU A 321 22.15 0.03 -19.84
CA LEU A 321 22.67 0.82 -18.73
C LEU A 321 24.01 0.25 -18.20
N VAL A 322 24.22 -1.05 -18.33
CA VAL A 322 25.46 -1.72 -17.92
C VAL A 322 26.56 -1.62 -18.98
N ALA A 323 26.18 -1.59 -20.26
CA ALA A 323 27.11 -1.43 -21.38
C ALA A 323 27.83 -0.07 -21.33
N ASP A 324 29.00 0.05 -21.98
CA ASP A 324 29.80 1.28 -21.96
C ASP A 324 28.99 2.47 -22.51
N PRO A 325 28.58 3.42 -21.64
CA PRO A 325 27.76 4.56 -22.05
C PRO A 325 28.60 5.51 -22.92
N ALA A 326 27.96 6.23 -23.84
CA ALA A 326 28.71 7.10 -24.74
C ALA A 326 29.29 8.30 -23.97
N LYS A 327 30.62 8.48 -24.03
CA LYS A 327 31.26 9.66 -23.42
C LYS A 327 30.87 10.93 -24.17
N CYS A 328 30.52 11.99 -23.45
CA CYS A 328 30.28 13.30 -24.05
C CYS A 328 31.59 13.87 -24.62
N PRO A 329 31.63 14.34 -25.88
CA PRO A 329 32.85 14.89 -26.48
C PRO A 329 33.38 16.13 -25.76
N THR A 330 32.50 16.92 -25.14
CA THR A 330 32.80 18.22 -24.54
C THR A 330 32.74 18.22 -23.01
N ALA A 331 32.49 17.07 -22.37
CA ALA A 331 32.33 17.00 -20.92
C ALA A 331 32.87 15.70 -20.30
N SER A 332 32.99 15.68 -18.97
CA SER A 332 33.47 14.54 -18.20
C SER A 332 32.44 13.43 -17.99
N TRP A 333 31.15 13.70 -18.28
CA TRP A 333 30.04 12.76 -18.09
C TRP A 333 29.74 11.91 -19.33
N HIS A 334 29.01 10.82 -19.11
CA HIS A 334 28.57 9.90 -20.16
C HIS A 334 27.05 9.98 -20.33
N ARG A 335 26.55 9.49 -21.46
CA ARG A 335 25.12 9.52 -21.78
C ARG A 335 24.56 8.17 -22.22
N VAL A 336 23.29 7.96 -21.89
CA VAL A 336 22.48 6.83 -22.36
C VAL A 336 21.14 7.39 -22.85
N GLU A 337 20.82 7.14 -24.12
CA GLU A 337 19.52 7.49 -24.70
C GLU A 337 18.50 6.40 -24.38
N LEU A 338 17.34 6.82 -23.89
CA LEU A 338 16.21 5.98 -23.52
C LEU A 338 14.94 6.48 -24.20
N SER A 339 14.14 5.57 -24.71
CA SER A 339 12.74 5.86 -25.02
C SER A 339 11.94 6.09 -23.75
N ARG A 340 10.73 6.65 -23.90
CA ARG A 340 9.79 6.82 -22.78
C ARG A 340 9.47 5.50 -22.07
N ALA A 341 9.25 4.44 -22.83
CA ALA A 341 8.95 3.13 -22.29
C ALA A 341 10.14 2.57 -21.50
N GLU A 342 11.37 2.77 -21.98
CA GLU A 342 12.58 2.32 -21.28
C GLU A 342 12.80 3.09 -19.98
N LEU A 343 12.56 4.40 -19.94
CA LEU A 343 12.66 5.18 -18.71
C LEU A 343 11.58 4.81 -17.69
N ALA A 344 10.35 4.57 -18.16
CA ALA A 344 9.28 4.04 -17.32
C ALA A 344 9.65 2.66 -16.74
N THR A 345 10.28 1.80 -17.55
CA THR A 345 10.77 0.47 -17.12
C THR A 345 11.82 0.59 -16.01
N VAL A 346 12.76 1.54 -16.14
CA VAL A 346 13.77 1.83 -15.10
C VAL A 346 13.11 2.29 -13.80
N ARG A 347 12.17 3.24 -13.88
CA ARG A 347 11.44 3.71 -12.70
C ARG A 347 10.65 2.59 -12.04
N GLN A 348 9.93 1.76 -12.81
CA GLN A 348 9.13 0.66 -12.26
C GLN A 348 9.99 -0.37 -11.53
N ALA A 349 11.17 -0.70 -12.04
CA ALA A 349 12.13 -1.52 -11.30
C ALA A 349 12.46 -0.92 -9.92
N PHE A 350 12.67 0.39 -9.84
CA PHE A 350 13.00 1.04 -8.57
C PHE A 350 11.81 1.06 -7.61
N VAL A 351 10.59 1.32 -8.11
CA VAL A 351 9.35 1.24 -7.32
C VAL A 351 9.17 -0.15 -6.74
N GLU A 352 9.36 -1.19 -7.56
CA GLU A 352 9.22 -2.58 -7.12
C GLU A 352 10.24 -2.94 -6.04
N LEU A 353 11.52 -2.56 -6.21
CA LEU A 353 12.55 -2.81 -5.21
C LEU A 353 12.38 -1.95 -3.94
N ALA A 354 12.01 -0.69 -4.08
CA ALA A 354 11.82 0.25 -2.97
C ALA A 354 10.74 -0.22 -2.00
N TYR A 355 9.67 -0.83 -2.52
CA TYR A 355 8.52 -1.24 -1.71
C TYR A 355 8.38 -2.76 -1.55
N ALA A 356 9.32 -3.56 -2.05
CA ALA A 356 9.31 -5.01 -1.86
C ALA A 356 9.57 -5.41 -0.40
N VAL A 357 8.90 -6.48 0.04
CA VAL A 357 9.14 -7.07 1.35
C VAL A 357 10.29 -8.08 1.22
N ARG A 358 11.52 -7.60 1.43
CA ARG A 358 12.79 -8.38 1.45
C ARG A 358 13.20 -8.97 0.10
N VAL A 359 13.77 -8.14 -0.77
CA VAL A 359 14.53 -8.59 -1.95
C VAL A 359 16.03 -8.52 -1.65
N PRO A 360 16.81 -9.57 -1.92
CA PRO A 360 18.27 -9.49 -1.82
C PRO A 360 18.80 -8.56 -2.92
N LEU A 361 19.24 -7.35 -2.51
CA LEU A 361 19.78 -6.37 -3.45
C LEU A 361 21.20 -6.72 -3.91
N PRO A 362 21.63 -6.28 -5.11
CA PRO A 362 22.98 -6.52 -5.61
C PRO A 362 24.06 -5.97 -4.67
N ASP A 363 25.23 -6.64 -4.65
CA ASP A 363 26.35 -6.27 -3.77
C ASP A 363 26.71 -4.77 -3.84
N GLY A 364 26.73 -4.16 -2.66
CA GLY A 364 27.04 -2.74 -2.45
C GLY A 364 25.85 -1.79 -2.65
N LEU A 365 24.63 -2.29 -2.89
CA LEU A 365 23.40 -1.49 -2.99
C LEU A 365 22.46 -1.85 -1.84
N GLY A 366 22.14 -0.87 -1.00
CA GLY A 366 21.17 -1.03 0.10
C GLY A 366 19.80 -0.44 -0.25
N GLN A 367 18.80 -0.72 0.58
CA GLN A 367 17.44 -0.19 0.41
C GLN A 367 17.42 1.35 0.39
N GLU A 368 18.26 1.98 1.20
CA GLU A 368 18.43 3.44 1.23
C GLU A 368 18.85 3.98 -0.14
N TYR A 369 19.78 3.32 -0.83
CA TYR A 369 20.19 3.74 -2.17
C TYR A 369 19.06 3.58 -3.19
N VAL A 370 18.25 2.53 -3.10
CA VAL A 370 17.11 2.34 -4.01
C VAL A 370 16.09 3.47 -3.83
N HIS A 371 15.79 3.84 -2.58
CA HIS A 371 14.93 4.98 -2.29
C HIS A 371 15.55 6.31 -2.78
N ASP A 372 16.83 6.56 -2.50
CA ASP A 372 17.51 7.78 -2.95
C ASP A 372 17.54 7.88 -4.48
N ALA A 373 17.78 6.76 -5.18
CA ALA A 373 17.80 6.71 -6.64
C ALA A 373 16.40 6.91 -7.25
N LEU A 374 15.36 6.36 -6.61
CA LEU A 374 13.96 6.60 -7.00
C LEU A 374 13.58 8.07 -6.79
N ASP A 375 13.89 8.63 -5.61
CA ASP A 375 13.60 10.03 -5.27
C ASP A 375 14.35 10.98 -6.21
N GLU A 376 15.61 10.68 -6.53
CA GLU A 376 16.42 11.48 -7.47
C GLU A 376 15.92 11.37 -8.91
N LEU A 377 15.48 10.19 -9.34
CA LEU A 377 14.86 10.01 -10.64
C LEU A 377 13.54 10.82 -10.71
N ASP A 378 12.68 10.68 -9.71
CA ASP A 378 11.39 11.36 -9.64
C ASP A 378 11.51 12.89 -9.54
N ALA A 379 12.57 13.40 -8.88
CA ALA A 379 12.84 14.83 -8.81
C ALA A 379 13.21 15.47 -10.16
N GLN A 380 13.65 14.67 -11.12
CA GLN A 380 14.17 15.12 -12.42
C GLN A 380 13.25 14.81 -13.59
N LEU A 381 12.30 13.92 -13.38
CA LEU A 381 11.27 13.62 -14.36
C LEU A 381 10.23 14.77 -14.35
N PRO A 382 9.77 15.18 -15.54
CA PRO A 382 8.77 16.25 -15.70
C PRO A 382 7.52 16.06 -14.82
#